data_AF-A0A848LAZ3-F1
#
_entry.id   AF-A0A848LAZ3-F1
#
_cell.length_a   1.000
_cell.length_b   1.000
_cell.length_c   1.000
_cell.angle_alpha   90.00
_cell.angle_beta   90.00
_cell.angle_gamma   90.00
#
_symmetry.space_group_name_H-M   'P 1'
#
loop_
_entity.id
_entity.type
_entity.pdbx_description
1 polymer ?
#
loop_
_entity_poly.entity_id
_entity_poly.type
_entity_poly.pdbx_seq_one_letter_code
_entity_poly.pdbx_strand_id
1 'polypeptide(L)'
;MSWNILAAGPQPPAPPTVGTALIWSVYFAALALAVGLGLTVGVLAPDGPLARRARRLAVPIAVVVAVTAVLALAELASTRQGTSLWSGLAPSTLQDFFIAPHGPGKPTGLTLAQMMAYLLLVAALIAWRVTSARGMALIVLALGVTTVVIPQLPVGPLLAQRVATGTMTALHFTAVVLWIGGLLILAILGILGRWDAGVADDDAIAADWAGVWGRFSNVALCSVGVLIVTGTWMAWTHVGSPAQLFTTHYGRLLLAKLVVVMLLVCAGAYNTRVLLPRLAAARAADDRRAVWRLAVEHFPKVVAVEAVLGLTVLVIVPFLSGSARMQGGSKPARSFDLTVFGTGALLTALVAATLVAGTRVAVVRRGPERELTVTPR
;
A
#
# COMPACT_ATOMS: atom_id res chain seq x y z
N MET A 1 -16.45 19.28 3.15
CA MET A 1 -15.07 19.02 2.70
C MET A 1 -15.07 17.75 1.88
N SER A 2 -14.84 17.84 0.59
CA SER A 2 -14.52 16.64 -0.20
C SER A 2 -13.15 16.16 0.30
N TRP A 3 -12.93 14.85 0.40
CA TRP A 3 -11.62 14.23 0.69
C TRP A 3 -10.56 14.52 -0.40
N ASN A 4 -10.86 15.47 -1.28
CA ASN A 4 -9.95 16.10 -2.19
C ASN A 4 -9.14 17.16 -1.42
N ILE A 5 -7.95 16.74 -0.99
CA ILE A 5 -6.77 17.62 -0.95
C ILE A 5 -6.55 18.31 -2.34
N LEU A 6 -7.28 17.84 -3.37
CA LEU A 6 -7.31 18.25 -4.78
C LEU A 6 -8.34 19.33 -5.14
N ALA A 7 -9.21 19.76 -4.21
CA ALA A 7 -10.16 20.83 -4.49
C ALA A 7 -9.44 22.16 -4.34
N ALA A 8 -8.92 22.66 -5.46
CA ALA A 8 -8.28 23.97 -5.57
C ALA A 8 -9.26 25.07 -5.13
N GLY A 9 -9.24 25.43 -3.85
CA GLY A 9 -9.66 26.74 -3.40
C GLY A 9 -8.65 27.79 -3.89
N PRO A 10 -9.02 29.08 -3.95
CA PRO A 10 -8.15 30.15 -4.45
C PRO A 10 -6.91 30.42 -3.60
N GLN A 11 -6.77 29.77 -2.44
CA GLN A 11 -5.62 29.88 -1.53
C GLN A 11 -4.95 28.51 -1.38
N PRO A 12 -3.60 28.44 -1.37
CA PRO A 12 -2.90 27.20 -1.08
C PRO A 12 -3.32 26.71 0.31
N PRO A 13 -3.77 25.45 0.47
CA PRO A 13 -4.13 24.93 1.78
C PRO A 13 -2.92 25.02 2.70
N ALA A 14 -3.13 25.46 3.94
CA ALA A 14 -2.08 25.45 4.95
C ALA A 14 -1.49 24.03 5.06
N PRO A 15 -0.16 23.89 5.28
CA PRO A 15 0.41 22.58 5.52
C PRO A 15 -0.30 21.94 6.73
N PRO A 16 -0.57 20.62 6.68
CA PRO A 16 -1.18 19.95 7.82
C PRO A 16 -0.29 20.10 9.04
N THR A 17 -0.91 20.18 10.22
CA THR A 17 -0.15 20.13 11.47
C THR A 17 0.60 18.81 11.57
N VAL A 18 1.72 18.77 12.29
CA VAL A 18 2.48 17.54 12.52
C VAL A 18 1.59 16.44 13.13
N GLY A 19 0.69 16.82 14.05
CA GLY A 19 -0.28 15.90 14.66
C GLY A 19 -1.23 15.28 13.63
N THR A 20 -1.80 16.11 12.75
CA THR A 20 -2.64 15.64 11.64
C THR A 20 -1.86 14.68 10.74
N ALA A 21 -0.68 15.08 10.29
CA ALA A 21 0.14 14.25 9.42
C ALA A 21 0.46 12.88 10.05
N LEU A 22 0.79 12.85 11.34
CA LEU A 22 1.05 11.61 12.08
C LEU A 22 -0.18 10.70 12.13
N ILE A 23 -1.37 11.25 12.40
CA ILE A 23 -2.63 10.47 12.41
C ILE A 23 -2.85 9.82 11.04
N TRP A 24 -2.67 10.57 9.96
CA TRP A 24 -2.82 10.06 8.60
C TRP A 24 -1.77 8.99 8.25
N SER A 25 -0.53 9.14 8.70
CA SER A 25 0.52 8.12 8.52
C SER A 25 0.16 6.82 9.23
N VAL A 26 -0.28 6.91 10.49
CA VAL A 26 -0.71 5.74 11.28
C VAL A 26 -1.95 5.10 10.66
N TYR A 27 -2.90 5.91 10.17
CA TYR A 27 -4.08 5.46 9.44
C TYR A 27 -3.71 4.60 8.22
N PHE A 28 -2.86 5.09 7.33
CA PHE A 28 -2.45 4.33 6.14
C PHE A 28 -1.65 3.08 6.51
N ALA A 29 -0.80 3.15 7.54
CA ALA A 29 -0.04 2.00 8.03
C ALA A 29 -0.98 0.91 8.61
N ALA A 30 -2.00 1.30 9.37
CA ALA A 30 -2.98 0.37 9.95
C ALA A 30 -3.78 -0.38 8.88
N LEU A 31 -4.27 0.32 7.86
CA LEU A 31 -4.95 -0.31 6.73
C LEU A 31 -3.99 -1.19 5.90
N ALA A 32 -2.75 -0.74 5.69
CA ALA A 32 -1.73 -1.56 5.03
C ALA A 32 -1.47 -2.87 5.80
N LEU A 33 -1.39 -2.83 7.13
CA LEU A 33 -1.25 -4.04 7.96
C LEU A 33 -2.44 -5.00 7.79
N ALA A 34 -3.67 -4.49 7.85
CA ALA A 34 -4.87 -5.31 7.69
C ALA A 34 -4.94 -5.96 6.29
N VAL A 35 -4.71 -5.17 5.24
CA VAL A 35 -4.67 -5.63 3.84
C VAL A 35 -3.54 -6.64 3.64
N GLY A 36 -2.35 -6.34 4.15
CA GLY A 36 -1.19 -7.22 4.11
C GLY A 36 -1.43 -8.55 4.81
N LEU A 37 -2.15 -8.55 5.93
CA LEU A 37 -2.46 -9.77 6.67
C LEU A 37 -3.43 -10.65 5.88
N GLY A 38 -4.51 -10.05 5.38
CA GLY A 38 -5.48 -10.72 4.51
C GLY A 38 -4.84 -11.27 3.24
N LEU A 39 -3.96 -10.50 2.59
CA LEU A 39 -3.18 -10.92 1.43
C LEU A 39 -2.26 -12.11 1.76
N THR A 40 -1.51 -12.01 2.86
CA THR A 40 -0.54 -13.03 3.25
C THR A 40 -1.22 -14.36 3.52
N VAL A 41 -2.29 -14.37 4.33
CA VAL A 41 -2.97 -15.62 4.68
C VAL A 41 -3.94 -16.08 3.58
N GLY A 42 -4.62 -15.18 2.88
CA GLY A 42 -5.64 -15.55 1.90
C GLY A 42 -5.09 -15.95 0.53
N VAL A 43 -3.92 -15.41 0.16
CA VAL A 43 -3.37 -15.51 -1.20
C VAL A 43 -1.95 -16.06 -1.20
N LEU A 44 -1.06 -15.56 -0.32
CA LEU A 44 0.36 -15.90 -0.41
C LEU A 44 0.72 -17.22 0.28
N ALA A 45 0.11 -17.52 1.43
CA ALA A 45 0.48 -18.63 2.32
C ALA A 45 -0.73 -19.46 2.83
N PRO A 46 -1.76 -19.80 2.03
CA PRO A 46 -3.06 -20.24 2.54
C PRO A 46 -3.03 -21.40 3.55
N ASP A 47 -2.11 -22.36 3.38
CA ASP A 47 -2.05 -23.58 4.19
C ASP A 47 -0.69 -23.77 4.90
N GLY A 48 0.17 -22.76 4.86
CA GLY A 48 1.57 -22.83 5.33
C GLY A 48 1.77 -22.51 6.82
N PRO A 49 2.91 -22.91 7.42
CA PRO A 49 3.33 -22.47 8.75
C PRO A 49 3.28 -20.95 8.95
N LEU A 50 3.57 -20.17 7.89
CA LEU A 50 3.52 -18.71 7.94
C LEU A 50 2.11 -18.18 8.15
N ALA A 51 1.08 -18.78 7.54
CA ALA A 51 -0.30 -18.38 7.79
C ALA A 51 -0.70 -18.56 9.25
N ARG A 52 -0.28 -19.67 9.88
CA ARG A 52 -0.57 -19.91 11.30
C ARG A 52 0.03 -18.83 12.20
N ARG A 53 1.28 -18.42 11.93
CA ARG A 53 1.96 -17.33 12.64
C ARG A 53 1.30 -15.98 12.36
N ALA A 54 0.99 -15.68 11.10
CA ALA A 54 0.36 -14.43 10.68
C ALA A 54 -0.99 -14.20 11.34
N ARG A 55 -1.82 -15.25 11.50
CA ARG A 55 -3.13 -15.13 12.18
C ARG A 55 -3.02 -14.60 13.62
N ARG A 56 -1.90 -14.82 14.31
CA ARG A 56 -1.68 -14.26 15.66
C ARG A 56 -1.65 -12.73 15.68
N LEU A 57 -1.36 -12.10 14.53
CA LEU A 57 -1.33 -10.65 14.36
C LEU A 57 -2.72 -10.05 14.15
N ALA A 58 -3.77 -10.85 13.89
CA ALA A 58 -5.11 -10.35 13.57
C ALA A 58 -5.65 -9.44 14.69
N VAL A 59 -5.44 -9.80 15.95
CA VAL A 59 -5.92 -9.06 17.11
C VAL A 59 -5.14 -7.76 17.34
N PRO A 60 -3.79 -7.78 17.43
CA PRO A 60 -3.03 -6.53 17.48
C PRO A 60 -3.40 -5.58 16.34
N ILE A 61 -3.55 -6.09 15.12
CA ILE A 61 -3.92 -5.27 13.96
C ILE A 61 -5.35 -4.74 14.11
N ALA A 62 -6.30 -5.53 14.62
CA ALA A 62 -7.66 -5.06 14.91
C ALA A 62 -7.67 -3.89 15.89
N VAL A 63 -6.84 -3.95 16.94
CA VAL A 63 -6.70 -2.85 17.92
C VAL A 63 -6.14 -1.60 17.25
N VAL A 64 -5.06 -1.74 16.47
CA VAL A 64 -4.45 -0.59 15.75
C VAL A 64 -5.46 0.03 14.78
N VAL A 65 -6.17 -0.78 13.99
CA VAL A 65 -7.22 -0.31 13.07
C VAL A 65 -8.34 0.39 13.82
N ALA A 66 -8.82 -0.18 14.92
CA ALA A 66 -9.88 0.43 15.74
C ALA A 66 -9.47 1.78 16.32
N VAL A 67 -8.25 1.88 16.87
CA VAL A 67 -7.71 3.15 17.38
C VAL A 67 -7.63 4.18 16.26
N THR A 68 -7.12 3.81 15.08
CA THR A 68 -7.07 4.74 13.94
C THR A 68 -8.45 5.17 13.44
N ALA A 69 -9.44 4.27 13.47
CA ALA A 69 -10.81 4.60 13.09
C ALA A 69 -11.43 5.62 14.06
N VAL A 70 -11.17 5.47 15.37
CA VAL A 70 -11.59 6.43 16.40
C VAL A 70 -10.91 7.78 16.22
N LEU A 71 -9.59 7.80 15.99
CA LEU A 71 -8.85 9.04 15.75
C LEU A 71 -9.32 9.75 14.48
N ALA A 72 -9.56 9.02 13.39
CA ALA A 72 -10.10 9.57 12.15
C ALA A 72 -11.51 10.13 12.33
N LEU A 73 -12.36 9.48 13.14
CA LEU A 73 -13.68 9.99 13.49
C LEU A 73 -13.58 11.28 14.32
N ALA A 74 -12.70 11.32 15.31
CA ALA A 74 -12.47 12.49 16.15
C ALA A 74 -11.94 13.68 15.34
N GLU A 75 -11.00 13.45 14.43
CA GLU A 75 -10.49 14.46 13.50
C GLU A 75 -11.62 14.99 12.60
N LEU A 76 -12.46 14.09 12.08
CA LEU A 76 -13.58 14.48 11.23
C LEU A 76 -14.64 15.30 11.99
N ALA A 77 -14.94 14.93 13.24
CA ALA A 77 -15.89 15.65 14.09
C ALA A 77 -15.35 17.03 14.50
N SER A 78 -14.09 17.08 14.96
CA SER A 78 -13.43 18.32 15.41
C SER A 78 -13.22 19.33 14.27
N THR A 79 -12.74 18.88 13.10
CA THR A 79 -12.51 19.75 11.94
C THR A 79 -13.80 20.44 11.47
N ARG A 80 -14.95 19.76 11.57
CA ARG A 80 -16.25 20.34 11.17
C ARG A 80 -16.80 21.35 12.17
N GLN A 81 -16.39 21.27 13.42
CA GLN A 81 -16.79 22.18 14.48
C GLN A 81 -15.73 23.27 14.74
N GLY A 82 -14.58 23.21 14.06
CA GLY A 82 -13.47 24.15 14.26
C GLY A 82 -12.79 24.00 15.62
N THR A 83 -12.87 22.81 16.23
CA THR A 83 -12.35 22.54 17.57
C THR A 83 -11.08 21.70 17.53
N SER A 84 -10.46 21.48 18.70
CA SER A 84 -9.29 20.61 18.81
C SER A 84 -9.62 19.13 18.57
N LEU A 85 -8.61 18.32 18.22
CA LEU A 85 -8.79 16.86 18.07
C LEU A 85 -9.41 16.21 19.30
N TRP A 86 -8.97 16.62 20.50
CA TRP A 86 -9.43 16.05 21.77
C TRP A 86 -10.91 16.34 22.05
N SER A 87 -11.38 17.54 21.70
CA SER A 87 -12.81 17.84 21.74
C SER A 87 -13.62 17.00 20.75
N GLY A 88 -13.00 16.52 19.66
CA GLY A 88 -13.61 15.56 18.73
C GLY A 88 -14.03 14.23 19.37
N LEU A 89 -13.41 13.84 20.49
CA LEU A 89 -13.75 12.64 21.26
C LEU A 89 -14.84 12.89 22.32
N ALA A 90 -15.22 14.16 22.55
CA ALA A 90 -16.23 14.49 23.54
C ALA A 90 -17.60 13.92 23.13
N PRO A 91 -18.36 13.30 24.06
CA PRO A 91 -19.68 12.75 23.75
C PRO A 91 -20.62 13.78 23.12
N SER A 92 -20.59 15.03 23.59
CA SER A 92 -21.38 16.14 23.03
C SER A 92 -21.00 16.43 21.58
N THR A 93 -19.71 16.55 21.26
CA THR A 93 -19.23 16.79 19.90
C THR A 93 -19.60 15.66 18.94
N LEU A 94 -19.52 14.40 19.39
CA LEU A 94 -19.95 13.25 18.59
C LEU A 94 -21.48 13.22 18.43
N GLN A 95 -22.24 13.50 19.49
CA GLN A 95 -23.69 13.61 19.44
C GLN A 95 -24.13 14.69 18.45
N ASP A 96 -23.53 15.87 18.54
CA ASP A 96 -23.79 16.98 17.62
C ASP A 96 -23.42 16.61 16.18
N PHE A 97 -22.31 15.89 15.99
CA PHE A 97 -21.91 15.40 14.68
C PHE A 97 -22.98 14.50 14.05
N PHE A 98 -23.54 13.53 14.79
CA PHE A 98 -24.55 12.60 14.25
C PHE A 98 -25.96 13.19 14.16
N ILE A 99 -26.35 14.04 15.10
CA ILE A 99 -27.73 14.53 15.27
C ILE A 99 -27.96 15.87 14.54
N ALA A 100 -26.90 16.56 14.08
CA ALA A 100 -26.99 17.85 13.38
C ALA A 100 -28.18 17.92 12.38
N PRO A 101 -29.16 18.82 12.60
CA PRO A 101 -30.46 18.84 11.91
C PRO A 101 -30.40 19.44 10.49
N HIS A 102 -29.42 19.01 9.68
CA HIS A 102 -29.03 19.49 8.34
C HIS A 102 -28.03 20.65 8.39
N GLY A 103 -26.96 20.54 7.59
CA GLY A 103 -25.86 21.51 7.53
C GLY A 103 -24.51 20.87 7.21
N PRO A 104 -23.45 21.67 6.99
CA PRO A 104 -22.11 21.18 6.64
C PRO A 104 -21.44 20.28 7.72
N GLY A 105 -22.03 20.19 8.91
CA GLY A 105 -21.57 19.34 10.03
C GLY A 105 -21.96 17.85 9.96
N LYS A 106 -23.10 17.51 9.32
CA LYS A 106 -23.69 16.15 9.35
C LYS A 106 -22.85 15.11 8.58
N PRO A 107 -22.65 13.87 9.05
CA PRO A 107 -21.98 12.82 8.29
C PRO A 107 -22.70 12.59 6.95
N THR A 108 -21.93 12.53 5.87
CA THR A 108 -22.46 12.15 4.57
C THR A 108 -22.69 10.65 4.52
N GLY A 109 -23.51 10.16 3.57
CA GLY A 109 -23.67 8.71 3.37
C GLY A 109 -22.33 7.99 3.16
N LEU A 110 -21.38 8.64 2.48
CA LEU A 110 -20.01 8.11 2.31
C LEU A 110 -19.24 8.03 3.63
N THR A 111 -19.44 9.00 4.53
CA THR A 111 -18.83 8.98 5.87
C THR A 111 -19.35 7.79 6.67
N LEU A 112 -20.67 7.57 6.66
CA LEU A 112 -21.29 6.44 7.35
C LEU A 112 -20.85 5.10 6.74
N ALA A 113 -20.75 5.01 5.41
CA ALA A 113 -20.23 3.83 4.73
C ALA A 113 -18.77 3.53 5.12
N GLN A 114 -17.92 4.55 5.22
CA GLN A 114 -16.54 4.41 5.69
C GLN A 114 -16.49 3.88 7.13
N MET A 115 -17.30 4.44 8.03
CA MET A 115 -17.38 3.99 9.42
C MET A 115 -17.84 2.54 9.51
N MET A 116 -18.86 2.16 8.74
CA MET A 116 -19.32 0.78 8.66
C MET A 116 -18.22 -0.15 8.14
N ALA A 117 -17.47 0.25 7.12
CA ALA A 117 -16.36 -0.55 6.59
C ALA A 117 -15.27 -0.82 7.65
N TYR A 118 -14.91 0.19 8.46
CA TYR A 118 -14.00 -0.04 9.60
C TYR A 118 -14.58 -1.01 10.63
N LEU A 119 -15.84 -0.83 11.03
CA LEU A 119 -16.47 -1.70 12.02
C LEU A 119 -16.48 -3.15 11.54
N LEU A 120 -16.85 -3.38 10.29
CA LEU A 120 -16.83 -4.70 9.67
C LEU A 120 -15.40 -5.27 9.56
N LEU A 121 -14.42 -4.44 9.20
CA LEU A 121 -13.01 -4.86 9.13
C LEU A 121 -12.47 -5.29 10.50
N VAL A 122 -12.73 -4.49 11.54
CA VAL A 122 -12.34 -4.80 12.92
C VAL A 122 -13.06 -6.07 13.40
N ALA A 123 -14.36 -6.18 13.15
CA ALA A 123 -15.14 -7.36 13.51
C ALA A 123 -14.61 -8.62 12.81
N ALA A 124 -14.28 -8.54 11.51
CA ALA A 124 -13.70 -9.64 10.75
C ALA A 124 -12.33 -10.06 11.31
N LEU A 125 -11.44 -9.11 11.62
CA LEU A 125 -10.13 -9.39 12.24
C LEU A 125 -10.28 -10.05 13.62
N ILE A 126 -11.28 -9.65 14.41
CA ILE A 126 -11.57 -10.25 15.73
C ILE A 126 -12.19 -11.65 15.57
N ALA A 127 -13.15 -11.83 14.67
CA ALA A 127 -13.80 -13.12 14.39
C ALA A 127 -12.85 -14.13 13.74
N TRP A 128 -11.77 -13.67 13.13
CA TRP A 128 -10.70 -14.53 12.61
C TRP A 128 -10.01 -15.37 13.70
N ARG A 129 -10.11 -14.96 14.96
CA ARG A 129 -9.60 -15.77 16.09
C ARG A 129 -10.29 -17.13 16.19
N VAL A 130 -11.58 -17.18 15.85
CA VAL A 130 -12.44 -18.36 16.05
C VAL A 130 -12.72 -19.09 14.74
N THR A 131 -12.40 -18.49 13.59
CA THR A 131 -12.62 -19.09 12.27
C THR A 131 -11.29 -19.34 11.57
N SER A 132 -10.94 -20.61 11.31
CA SER A 132 -9.66 -20.94 10.65
C SER A 132 -9.70 -20.89 9.12
N ALA A 133 -10.81 -20.43 8.54
CA ALA A 133 -11.03 -20.51 7.10
C ALA A 133 -10.23 -19.44 6.33
N ARG A 134 -9.61 -19.86 5.22
CA ARG A 134 -9.07 -18.99 4.17
C ARG A 134 -10.07 -17.89 3.74
N GLY A 135 -11.36 -18.20 3.77
CA GLY A 135 -12.43 -17.25 3.49
C GLY A 135 -12.37 -15.99 4.37
N MET A 136 -12.06 -16.12 5.66
CA MET A 136 -11.94 -14.96 6.56
C MET A 136 -10.78 -14.04 6.15
N ALA A 137 -9.67 -14.61 5.70
CA ALA A 137 -8.53 -13.84 5.19
C ALA A 137 -8.91 -13.00 3.96
N LEU A 138 -9.69 -13.60 3.05
CA LEU A 138 -10.18 -12.91 1.85
C LEU A 138 -11.21 -11.84 2.19
N ILE A 139 -12.06 -12.06 3.20
CA ILE A 139 -12.98 -11.04 3.71
C ILE A 139 -12.20 -9.86 4.30
N VAL A 140 -11.20 -10.11 5.13
CA VAL A 140 -10.34 -9.05 5.69
C VAL A 140 -9.61 -8.29 4.57
N LEU A 141 -9.09 -9.00 3.57
CA LEU A 141 -8.47 -8.38 2.40
C LEU A 141 -9.46 -7.47 1.66
N ALA A 142 -10.65 -7.98 1.35
CA ALA A 142 -11.70 -7.26 0.63
C ALA A 142 -12.19 -6.03 1.42
N LEU A 143 -12.44 -6.17 2.73
CA LEU A 143 -12.86 -5.07 3.60
C LEU A 143 -11.76 -4.03 3.76
N GLY A 144 -10.49 -4.45 3.90
CA GLY A 144 -9.34 -3.56 3.94
C GLY A 144 -9.21 -2.72 2.67
N VAL A 145 -9.28 -3.36 1.49
CA VAL A 145 -9.28 -2.66 0.20
C VAL A 145 -10.49 -1.73 0.07
N THR A 146 -11.68 -2.19 0.45
CA THR A 146 -12.91 -1.39 0.42
C THR A 146 -12.79 -0.13 1.26
N THR A 147 -12.20 -0.25 2.46
CA THR A 147 -11.98 0.87 3.39
C THR A 147 -11.02 1.92 2.80
N VAL A 148 -10.08 1.52 1.96
CA VAL A 148 -9.17 2.43 1.23
C VAL A 148 -9.86 3.11 0.04
N VAL A 149 -10.79 2.41 -0.62
CA VAL A 149 -11.46 2.86 -1.85
C VAL A 149 -12.61 3.82 -1.58
N ILE A 150 -13.41 3.59 -0.52
CA ILE A 150 -14.61 4.39 -0.21
C ILE A 150 -14.34 5.91 -0.24
N PRO A 151 -13.29 6.46 0.39
CA PRO A 151 -13.06 7.92 0.40
C PRO A 151 -12.75 8.52 -0.99
N GLN A 152 -12.39 7.67 -1.96
CA GLN A 152 -12.01 8.05 -3.31
C GLN A 152 -13.19 8.04 -4.28
N LEU A 153 -14.37 7.58 -3.84
CA LEU A 153 -15.56 7.54 -4.68
C LEU A 153 -16.07 8.95 -4.97
N PRO A 154 -16.40 9.27 -6.23
CA PRO A 154 -16.88 10.60 -6.60
C PRO A 154 -18.22 10.89 -5.93
N VAL A 155 -18.31 12.04 -5.24
CA VAL A 155 -19.55 12.56 -4.66
C VAL A 155 -20.08 13.69 -5.54
N GLY A 156 -21.36 13.64 -5.92
CA GLY A 156 -22.02 14.63 -6.77
C GLY A 156 -22.08 14.23 -8.25
N PRO A 157 -22.17 15.19 -9.19
CA PRO A 157 -22.30 14.90 -10.62
C PRO A 157 -21.12 14.07 -11.16
N LEU A 158 -21.42 13.03 -11.92
CA LEU A 158 -20.46 12.08 -12.49
C LEU A 158 -19.73 12.66 -13.71
N LEU A 159 -19.00 13.76 -13.49
CA LEU A 159 -18.11 14.34 -14.49
C LEU A 159 -16.93 13.40 -14.77
N ALA A 160 -16.57 13.22 -16.04
CA ALA A 160 -15.49 12.31 -16.45
C ALA A 160 -14.16 12.57 -15.69
N GLN A 161 -13.78 13.83 -15.50
CA GLN A 161 -12.59 14.22 -14.72
C GLN A 161 -12.65 13.72 -13.27
N ARG A 162 -13.82 13.81 -12.61
CA ARG A 162 -13.98 13.39 -11.21
C ARG A 162 -13.91 11.89 -11.06
N VAL A 163 -14.56 11.16 -11.97
CA VAL A 163 -14.51 9.71 -12.03
C VAL A 163 -13.06 9.25 -12.27
N ALA A 164 -12.38 9.81 -13.27
CA ALA A 164 -10.98 9.48 -13.56
C ALA A 164 -10.06 9.75 -12.35
N THR A 165 -10.21 10.90 -11.70
CA THR A 165 -9.40 11.26 -10.52
C THR A 165 -9.65 10.29 -9.36
N GLY A 166 -10.92 10.01 -9.05
CA GLY A 166 -11.30 9.06 -8.00
C GLY A 166 -10.78 7.65 -8.27
N THR A 167 -10.97 7.14 -9.49
CA THR A 167 -10.47 5.80 -9.90
C THR A 167 -8.95 5.72 -9.83
N MET A 168 -8.21 6.68 -10.38
CA MET A 168 -6.74 6.66 -10.35
C MET A 168 -6.21 6.73 -8.91
N THR A 169 -6.87 7.50 -8.05
CA THR A 169 -6.48 7.63 -6.64
C THR A 169 -6.80 6.35 -5.86
N ALA A 170 -7.97 5.74 -6.10
CA ALA A 170 -8.36 4.45 -5.53
C ALA A 170 -7.39 3.32 -5.93
N LEU A 171 -7.05 3.24 -7.22
CA LEU A 171 -6.08 2.28 -7.73
C LEU A 171 -4.69 2.50 -7.12
N HIS A 172 -4.25 3.76 -7.01
CA HIS A 172 -2.97 4.08 -6.39
C HIS A 172 -2.91 3.60 -4.95
N PHE A 173 -3.88 3.99 -4.11
CA PHE A 173 -3.87 3.58 -2.70
C PHE A 173 -4.04 2.08 -2.53
N THR A 174 -4.86 1.43 -3.35
CA THR A 174 -4.99 -0.05 -3.34
C THR A 174 -3.64 -0.72 -3.63
N ALA A 175 -2.91 -0.26 -4.65
CA ALA A 175 -1.58 -0.76 -4.96
C ALA A 175 -0.57 -0.50 -3.83
N VAL A 176 -0.64 0.68 -3.19
CA VAL A 176 0.17 1.02 -2.00
C VAL A 176 -0.09 0.04 -0.86
N VAL A 177 -1.35 -0.17 -0.46
CA VAL A 177 -1.66 -1.03 0.70
C VAL A 177 -1.38 -2.51 0.44
N LEU A 178 -1.52 -2.98 -0.80
CA LEU A 178 -1.13 -4.35 -1.17
C LEU A 178 0.39 -4.54 -1.10
N TRP A 179 1.15 -3.58 -1.64
CA TRP A 179 2.61 -3.68 -1.69
C TRP A 179 3.25 -3.45 -0.32
N ILE A 180 3.01 -2.28 0.29
CA ILE A 180 3.58 -1.93 1.58
C ILE A 180 3.01 -2.82 2.69
N GLY A 181 1.71 -3.15 2.63
CA GLY A 181 1.09 -4.06 3.58
C GLY A 181 1.70 -5.45 3.57
N GLY A 182 1.93 -6.01 2.39
CA GLY A 182 2.64 -7.29 2.26
C GLY A 182 4.07 -7.22 2.79
N LEU A 183 4.82 -6.16 2.46
CA LEU A 183 6.17 -5.94 3.01
C LEU A 183 6.16 -5.87 4.55
N LEU A 184 5.21 -5.13 5.14
CA LEU A 184 5.10 -4.99 6.59
C LEU A 184 4.83 -6.33 7.28
N ILE A 185 3.88 -7.11 6.78
CA ILE A 185 3.55 -8.40 7.39
C ILE A 185 4.69 -9.39 7.21
N LEU A 186 5.33 -9.45 6.04
CA LEU A 186 6.49 -10.30 5.82
C LEU A 186 7.69 -9.88 6.68
N ALA A 187 7.92 -8.58 6.87
CA ALA A 187 8.95 -8.08 7.79
C ALA A 187 8.65 -8.50 9.24
N ILE A 188 7.42 -8.30 9.71
CA ILE A 188 7.00 -8.69 11.07
C ILE A 188 7.16 -10.20 11.28
N LEU A 189 6.67 -11.02 10.36
CA LEU A 189 6.81 -12.48 10.42
C LEU A 189 8.27 -12.92 10.40
N GLY A 190 9.10 -12.25 9.61
CA GLY A 190 10.52 -12.52 9.49
C GLY A 190 11.32 -12.09 10.73
N ILE A 191 10.85 -11.10 11.49
CA ILE A 191 11.44 -10.70 12.78
C ILE A 191 11.00 -11.66 13.89
N LEU A 192 9.69 -11.89 14.02
CA LEU A 192 9.12 -12.75 15.06
C LEU A 192 9.50 -14.22 14.88
N GLY A 193 9.63 -14.69 13.64
CA GLY A 193 9.97 -16.07 13.32
C GLY A 193 11.40 -16.48 13.71
N ARG A 194 12.29 -15.53 14.04
CA ARG A 194 13.66 -15.80 14.49
C ARG A 194 13.75 -16.23 15.96
N TRP A 195 12.66 -16.11 16.72
CA TRP A 195 12.63 -16.42 18.15
C TRP A 195 12.11 -17.84 18.47
N ASP A 196 11.48 -18.52 17.49
CA ASP A 196 10.82 -19.83 17.66
C ASP A 196 11.63 -21.01 17.05
N ALA A 197 12.95 -20.89 16.88
CA ALA A 197 13.77 -21.92 16.21
C ALA A 197 13.97 -23.18 17.08
N GLY A 198 12.99 -24.08 17.07
CA GLY A 198 13.09 -25.47 17.51
C GLY A 198 13.06 -26.44 16.32
N VAL A 199 14.01 -27.38 16.30
CA VAL A 199 14.66 -28.07 15.16
C VAL A 199 13.80 -29.03 14.31
N ALA A 200 12.45 -29.02 14.37
CA ALA A 200 11.64 -30.06 13.73
C ALA A 200 10.93 -29.70 12.40
N ASP A 201 10.85 -28.42 12.01
CA ASP A 201 10.02 -27.98 10.84
C ASP A 201 10.74 -27.01 9.88
N ASP A 202 12.08 -26.96 9.94
CA ASP A 202 12.90 -25.94 9.25
C ASP A 202 12.76 -26.00 7.72
N ASP A 203 12.72 -27.20 7.14
CA ASP A 203 12.58 -27.40 5.70
C ASP A 203 11.21 -26.94 5.18
N ALA A 204 10.13 -27.24 5.90
CA ALA A 204 8.78 -26.82 5.53
C ALA A 204 8.62 -25.30 5.65
N ILE A 205 9.19 -24.69 6.69
CA ILE A 205 9.22 -23.23 6.87
C ILE A 205 9.99 -22.57 5.74
N ALA A 206 11.18 -23.07 5.39
CA ALA A 206 11.98 -22.52 4.32
C ALA A 206 11.29 -22.64 2.95
N ALA A 207 10.63 -23.78 2.69
CA ALA A 207 9.83 -23.98 1.49
C ALA A 207 8.65 -23.01 1.41
N ASP A 208 7.92 -22.82 2.51
CA ASP A 208 6.78 -21.90 2.61
C ASP A 208 7.23 -20.45 2.38
N TRP A 209 8.27 -19.98 3.07
CA TRP A 209 8.85 -18.64 2.86
C TRP A 209 9.18 -18.34 1.41
N ALA A 210 9.89 -19.27 0.78
CA ALA A 210 10.33 -19.08 -0.58
C ALA A 210 9.18 -19.25 -1.61
N GLY A 211 8.09 -19.93 -1.26
CA GLY A 211 6.84 -19.93 -2.03
C GLY A 211 6.06 -18.63 -1.89
N VAL A 212 5.88 -18.15 -0.66
CA VAL A 212 5.26 -16.86 -0.31
C VAL A 212 5.95 -15.72 -1.04
N TRP A 213 7.27 -15.72 -1.05
CA TRP A 213 8.04 -14.68 -1.72
C TRP A 213 7.87 -14.69 -3.24
N GLY A 214 7.88 -15.86 -3.89
CA GLY A 214 7.60 -15.95 -5.34
C GLY A 214 6.24 -15.34 -5.69
N ARG A 215 5.20 -15.65 -4.90
CA ARG A 215 3.85 -15.10 -5.07
C ARG A 215 3.80 -13.59 -4.77
N PHE A 216 4.44 -13.14 -3.70
CA PHE A 216 4.46 -11.74 -3.31
C PHE A 216 5.19 -10.87 -4.34
N SER A 217 6.26 -11.38 -4.95
CA SER A 217 7.01 -10.67 -5.98
C SER A 217 6.14 -10.33 -7.19
N ASN A 218 5.19 -11.20 -7.56
CA ASN A 218 4.20 -10.92 -8.61
C ASN A 218 3.22 -9.80 -8.18
N VAL A 219 2.72 -9.86 -6.95
CA VAL A 219 1.85 -8.80 -6.40
C VAL A 219 2.58 -7.46 -6.37
N ALA A 220 3.81 -7.44 -5.87
CA ALA A 220 4.65 -6.25 -5.83
C ALA A 220 4.91 -5.68 -7.24
N LEU A 221 5.22 -6.53 -8.23
CA LEU A 221 5.45 -6.11 -9.61
C LEU A 221 4.18 -5.46 -10.22
N CYS A 222 3.01 -6.10 -10.03
CA CYS A 222 1.73 -5.55 -10.47
C CYS A 222 1.43 -4.22 -9.78
N SER A 223 1.63 -4.14 -8.45
CA SER A 223 1.46 -2.90 -7.69
C SER A 223 2.37 -1.79 -8.20
N VAL A 224 3.65 -2.06 -8.46
CA VAL A 224 4.59 -1.08 -9.03
C VAL A 224 4.09 -0.58 -10.39
N GLY A 225 3.61 -1.47 -11.27
CA GLY A 225 3.01 -1.07 -12.55
C GLY A 225 1.82 -0.12 -12.39
N VAL A 226 0.89 -0.46 -11.50
CA VAL A 226 -0.28 0.40 -11.18
C VAL A 226 0.18 1.73 -10.59
N LEU A 227 1.19 1.74 -9.71
CA LEU A 227 1.73 2.97 -9.10
C LEU A 227 2.42 3.87 -10.11
N ILE A 228 3.11 3.33 -11.12
CA ILE A 228 3.71 4.13 -12.19
C ILE A 228 2.61 4.82 -13.00
N VAL A 229 1.59 4.09 -13.43
CA VAL A 229 0.48 4.64 -14.24
C VAL A 229 -0.29 5.71 -13.46
N THR A 230 -0.76 5.36 -12.26
CA THR A 230 -1.54 6.27 -11.40
C THR A 230 -0.69 7.43 -10.87
N GLY A 231 0.59 7.20 -10.59
CA GLY A 231 1.55 8.22 -10.18
C GLY A 231 1.83 9.23 -11.30
N THR A 232 1.93 8.76 -12.55
CA THR A 232 2.08 9.64 -13.73
C THR A 232 0.84 10.52 -13.92
N TRP A 233 -0.36 9.94 -13.75
CA TRP A 233 -1.61 10.71 -13.73
C TRP A 233 -1.59 11.81 -12.67
N MET A 234 -1.24 11.48 -11.42
CA MET A 234 -1.19 12.47 -10.33
C MET A 234 -0.09 13.51 -10.51
N ALA A 235 1.07 13.13 -11.06
CA ALA A 235 2.12 14.08 -11.39
C ALA A 235 1.64 15.07 -12.47
N TRP A 236 0.95 14.59 -13.50
CA TRP A 236 0.35 15.45 -14.53
C TRP A 236 -0.68 16.42 -13.94
N THR A 237 -1.57 15.96 -13.05
CA THR A 237 -2.59 16.81 -12.45
C THR A 237 -2.00 17.82 -11.46
N HIS A 238 -0.92 17.49 -10.73
CA HIS A 238 -0.43 18.32 -9.63
C HIS A 238 0.81 19.14 -9.96
N VAL A 239 1.62 18.73 -10.93
CA VAL A 239 2.89 19.37 -11.29
C VAL A 239 2.75 19.99 -12.67
N GLY A 240 2.92 21.31 -12.76
CA GLY A 240 2.76 22.09 -13.98
C GLY A 240 3.97 22.13 -14.87
N SER A 241 5.17 22.14 -14.27
CA SER A 241 6.44 22.07 -14.96
C SER A 241 7.49 21.37 -14.09
N PRO A 242 8.54 20.78 -14.69
CA PRO A 242 9.62 20.15 -13.92
C PRO A 242 10.32 21.09 -12.93
N ALA A 243 10.41 22.38 -13.25
CA ALA A 243 10.98 23.39 -12.35
C ALA A 243 10.25 23.44 -10.99
N GLN A 244 8.93 23.18 -10.97
CA GLN A 244 8.15 23.19 -9.74
C GLN A 244 8.54 22.08 -8.76
N LEU A 245 9.22 21.02 -9.19
CA LEU A 245 9.79 20.01 -8.29
C LEU A 245 10.85 20.61 -7.36
N PHE A 246 11.52 21.67 -7.79
CA PHE A 246 12.61 22.30 -7.04
C PHE A 246 12.19 23.62 -6.40
N THR A 247 11.25 24.35 -7.02
CA THR A 247 10.84 25.68 -6.56
C THR A 247 9.66 25.68 -5.59
N THR A 248 8.87 24.61 -5.52
CA THR A 248 7.69 24.53 -4.64
C THR A 248 7.92 23.61 -3.45
N HIS A 249 7.21 23.85 -2.34
CA HIS A 249 7.27 22.96 -1.17
C HIS A 249 6.71 21.57 -1.51
N TYR A 250 5.56 21.53 -2.20
CA TYR A 250 4.95 20.29 -2.69
C TYR A 250 5.94 19.51 -3.57
N GLY A 251 6.59 20.19 -4.51
CA GLY A 251 7.54 19.59 -5.44
C GLY A 251 8.74 18.96 -4.75
N ARG A 252 9.32 19.62 -3.75
CA ARG A 252 10.47 19.10 -3.00
C ARG A 252 10.12 17.87 -2.18
N LEU A 253 8.95 17.85 -1.53
CA LEU A 253 8.44 16.67 -0.84
C LEU A 253 8.13 15.52 -1.80
N LEU A 254 7.55 15.83 -2.97
CA LEU A 254 7.32 14.84 -4.02
C LEU A 254 8.65 14.26 -4.51
N LEU A 255 9.67 15.08 -4.71
CA LEU A 255 11.01 14.63 -5.10
C LEU A 255 11.61 13.70 -4.05
N ALA A 256 11.52 14.05 -2.76
CA ALA A 256 11.96 13.18 -1.66
C ALA A 256 11.22 11.83 -1.69
N LYS A 257 9.88 11.85 -1.87
CA LYS A 257 9.08 10.62 -2.05
C LYS A 257 9.57 9.80 -3.24
N LEU A 258 9.86 10.42 -4.38
CA LEU A 258 10.33 9.73 -5.59
C LEU A 258 11.71 9.09 -5.39
N VAL A 259 12.62 9.73 -4.65
CA VAL A 259 13.91 9.13 -4.29
C VAL A 259 13.71 7.89 -3.43
N VAL A 260 12.88 7.95 -2.39
CA VAL A 260 12.58 6.79 -1.53
C VAL A 260 11.92 5.66 -2.34
N VAL A 261 10.96 5.99 -3.22
CA VAL A 261 10.31 5.01 -4.11
C VAL A 261 11.33 4.39 -5.08
N MET A 262 12.28 5.17 -5.60
CA MET A 262 13.33 4.64 -6.47
C MET A 262 14.21 3.63 -5.72
N LEU A 263 14.61 3.93 -4.48
CA LEU A 263 15.33 2.99 -3.63
C LEU A 263 14.53 1.69 -3.40
N LEU A 264 13.22 1.82 -3.18
CA LEU A 264 12.33 0.67 -2.99
C LEU A 264 12.20 -0.18 -4.27
N VAL A 265 12.12 0.46 -5.45
CA VAL A 265 12.13 -0.23 -6.75
C VAL A 265 13.47 -0.91 -7.00
N CYS A 266 14.60 -0.29 -6.66
CA CYS A 266 15.93 -0.91 -6.75
C CYS A 266 16.05 -2.13 -5.83
N ALA A 267 15.53 -2.06 -4.60
CA ALA A 267 15.48 -3.20 -3.69
C ALA A 267 14.61 -4.34 -4.25
N GLY A 268 13.44 -4.02 -4.80
CA GLY A 268 12.59 -5.01 -5.49
C GLY A 268 13.26 -5.62 -6.72
N ALA A 269 14.04 -4.83 -7.48
CA ALA A 269 14.83 -5.32 -8.60
C ALA A 269 15.97 -6.26 -8.15
N TYR A 270 16.63 -5.95 -7.04
CA TYR A 270 17.61 -6.85 -6.42
C TYR A 270 16.96 -8.17 -5.99
N ASN A 271 15.80 -8.11 -5.34
CA ASN A 271 15.06 -9.29 -4.92
C ASN A 271 14.69 -10.18 -6.10
N THR A 272 14.16 -9.59 -7.18
CA THR A 272 13.71 -10.34 -8.35
C THR A 272 14.84 -10.84 -9.26
N ARG A 273 15.92 -10.08 -9.40
CA ARG A 273 17.01 -10.40 -10.35
C ARG A 273 18.21 -11.12 -9.72
N VAL A 274 18.38 -11.04 -8.40
CA VAL A 274 19.52 -11.64 -7.71
C VAL A 274 19.06 -12.70 -6.72
N LEU A 275 18.21 -12.32 -5.78
CA LEU A 275 17.90 -13.19 -4.64
C LEU A 275 16.98 -14.36 -5.05
N LEU A 276 15.90 -14.11 -5.81
CA LEU A 276 15.00 -15.15 -6.30
C LEU A 276 15.71 -16.19 -7.18
N PRO A 277 16.56 -15.80 -8.17
CA PRO A 277 17.34 -16.75 -8.94
C PRO A 277 18.30 -17.60 -8.09
N ARG A 278 19.00 -17.00 -7.12
CA ARG A 278 19.89 -17.74 -6.21
C ARG A 278 19.13 -18.76 -5.36
N LEU A 279 17.96 -18.39 -4.87
CA LEU A 279 17.07 -19.28 -4.13
C LEU A 279 16.57 -20.44 -5.01
N ALA A 280 16.21 -20.17 -6.26
CA ALA A 280 15.81 -21.20 -7.21
C ALA A 280 16.97 -22.17 -7.53
N ALA A 281 18.19 -21.65 -7.71
CA ALA A 281 19.39 -22.46 -7.93
C ALA A 281 19.73 -23.34 -6.72
N ALA A 282 19.67 -22.78 -5.51
CA ALA A 282 19.87 -23.53 -4.27
C ALA A 282 18.86 -24.68 -4.11
N ARG A 283 17.58 -24.44 -4.46
CA ARG A 283 16.56 -25.49 -4.48
C ARG A 283 16.82 -26.57 -5.53
N ALA A 284 17.25 -26.18 -6.73
CA ALA A 284 17.56 -27.13 -7.79
C ALA A 284 18.77 -28.03 -7.45
N ALA A 285 19.70 -27.52 -6.65
CA ALA A 285 20.85 -28.26 -6.13
C ALA A 285 20.57 -29.03 -4.82
N ASP A 286 19.33 -29.02 -4.31
CA ASP A 286 18.95 -29.55 -2.99
C ASP A 286 19.83 -29.02 -1.82
N ASP A 287 20.38 -27.80 -1.96
CA ASP A 287 21.19 -27.16 -0.92
C ASP A 287 20.29 -26.50 0.13
N ARG A 288 19.82 -27.31 1.08
CA ARG A 288 18.93 -26.89 2.17
C ARG A 288 19.50 -25.74 3.00
N ARG A 289 20.82 -25.75 3.25
CA ARG A 289 21.48 -24.71 4.03
C ARG A 289 21.49 -23.37 3.31
N ALA A 290 21.72 -23.37 2.00
CA ALA A 290 21.61 -22.16 1.18
C ALA A 290 20.16 -21.66 1.11
N VAL A 291 19.18 -22.56 0.95
CA VAL A 291 17.75 -22.20 0.95
C VAL A 291 17.36 -21.54 2.27
N TRP A 292 17.73 -22.13 3.41
CA TRP A 292 17.49 -21.55 4.73
C TRP A 292 18.11 -20.16 4.89
N ARG A 293 19.40 -20.04 4.59
CA ARG A 293 20.13 -18.76 4.69
C ARG A 293 19.50 -17.66 3.84
N LEU A 294 19.08 -17.99 2.62
CA LEU A 294 18.48 -17.03 1.71
C LEU A 294 17.04 -16.68 2.11
N ALA A 295 16.19 -17.67 2.34
CA ALA A 295 14.75 -17.50 2.56
C ALA A 295 14.39 -17.06 3.98
N VAL A 296 15.12 -17.52 5.00
CA VAL A 296 14.79 -17.31 6.41
C VAL A 296 15.72 -16.30 7.07
N GLU A 297 17.02 -16.29 6.75
CA GLU A 297 17.97 -15.39 7.43
C GLU A 297 18.15 -14.04 6.75
N HIS A 298 18.38 -14.04 5.43
CA HIS A 298 18.71 -12.86 4.64
C HIS A 298 17.47 -12.12 4.17
N PHE A 299 16.49 -12.83 3.60
CA PHE A 299 15.31 -12.22 3.00
C PHE A 299 14.51 -11.34 3.96
N PRO A 300 14.16 -11.78 5.20
CA PRO A 300 13.51 -10.91 6.17
C PRO A 300 14.23 -9.58 6.44
N LYS A 301 15.57 -9.55 6.37
CA LYS A 301 16.34 -8.32 6.57
C LYS A 301 16.14 -7.37 5.40
N VAL A 302 16.16 -7.88 4.17
CA VAL A 302 15.91 -7.07 2.96
C VAL A 302 14.48 -6.52 2.99
N VAL A 303 13.49 -7.38 3.28
CA VAL A 303 12.09 -6.99 3.39
C VAL A 303 11.87 -5.97 4.50
N ALA A 304 12.57 -6.09 5.63
CA ALA A 304 12.48 -5.09 6.69
C ALA A 304 13.00 -3.71 6.24
N VAL A 305 14.10 -3.65 5.48
CA VAL A 305 14.59 -2.40 4.88
C VAL A 305 13.55 -1.83 3.91
N GLU A 306 13.00 -2.67 3.03
CA GLU A 306 11.93 -2.26 2.10
C GLU A 306 10.68 -1.76 2.84
N ALA A 307 10.29 -2.42 3.94
CA ALA A 307 9.16 -2.02 4.77
C ALA A 307 9.40 -0.66 5.44
N VAL A 308 10.61 -0.37 5.92
CA VAL A 308 10.99 0.94 6.47
C VAL A 308 10.94 2.03 5.40
N LEU A 309 11.44 1.76 4.20
CA LEU A 309 11.32 2.69 3.07
C LEU A 309 9.84 2.92 2.71
N GLY A 310 9.02 1.88 2.69
CA GLY A 310 7.57 1.97 2.49
C GLY A 310 6.88 2.84 3.56
N LEU A 311 7.19 2.62 4.84
CA LEU A 311 6.68 3.46 5.94
C LEU A 311 7.13 4.90 5.80
N THR A 312 8.37 5.14 5.38
CA THR A 312 8.89 6.49 5.10
C THR A 312 8.04 7.19 4.04
N VAL A 313 7.64 6.48 2.97
CA VAL A 313 6.69 7.02 1.99
C VAL A 313 5.36 7.39 2.65
N LEU A 314 4.78 6.51 3.47
CA LEU A 314 3.51 6.78 4.18
C LEU A 314 3.61 7.96 5.17
N VAL A 315 4.80 8.25 5.68
CA VAL A 315 5.07 9.44 6.51
C VAL A 315 5.13 10.70 5.66
N ILE A 316 5.70 10.65 4.46
CA ILE A 316 5.80 11.82 3.57
C ILE A 316 4.42 12.20 3.00
N VAL A 317 3.58 11.22 2.64
CA VAL A 317 2.34 11.46 1.87
C VAL A 317 1.41 12.51 2.50
N PRO A 318 1.10 12.48 3.82
CA PRO A 318 0.20 13.47 4.41
C PRO A 318 0.67 14.92 4.23
N PHE A 319 1.97 15.16 4.14
CA PHE A 319 2.53 16.50 3.90
C PHE A 319 2.41 17.00 2.46
N LEU A 320 2.00 16.14 1.52
CA LEU A 320 1.70 16.52 0.12
C LEU A 320 0.31 17.17 0.02
N SER A 321 0.13 18.32 0.69
CA SER A 321 -1.11 19.09 0.63
C SER A 321 -1.14 20.06 -0.55
N GLY A 322 -2.31 20.16 -1.21
CA GLY A 322 -2.51 20.98 -2.39
C GLY A 322 -1.80 20.44 -3.64
N SER A 323 -1.10 21.30 -4.37
CA SER A 323 -0.35 20.92 -5.57
C SER A 323 0.78 21.89 -5.89
N ALA A 324 1.80 21.42 -6.60
CA ALA A 324 2.89 22.24 -7.12
C ALA A 324 2.36 23.31 -8.10
N ARG A 325 1.34 22.99 -8.90
CA ARG A 325 0.68 23.96 -9.79
C ARG A 325 0.13 25.15 -9.02
N MET A 326 -0.59 24.92 -7.93
CA MET A 326 -1.16 26.00 -7.11
C MET A 326 -0.06 26.83 -6.43
N GLN A 327 0.96 26.18 -5.86
CA GLN A 327 2.07 26.90 -5.22
C GLN A 327 2.90 27.70 -6.21
N GLY A 328 3.02 27.23 -7.46
CA GLY A 328 3.75 27.90 -8.54
C GLY A 328 2.89 28.77 -9.46
N GLY A 329 1.64 29.09 -9.09
CA GLY A 329 0.76 29.98 -9.87
C GLY A 329 0.40 29.49 -11.28
N SER A 330 0.49 28.18 -11.54
CA SER A 330 0.20 27.60 -12.85
C SER A 330 -1.28 27.35 -13.06
N LYS A 331 -1.70 27.37 -14.33
CA LYS A 331 -3.06 26.98 -14.72
C LYS A 331 -3.35 25.51 -14.29
N PRO A 332 -4.61 25.21 -13.95
CA PRO A 332 -5.05 23.83 -13.73
C PRO A 332 -4.69 22.91 -14.90
N ALA A 333 -4.50 21.64 -14.63
CA ALA A 333 -4.32 20.64 -15.69
C ALA A 333 -5.54 20.64 -16.63
N ARG A 334 -5.32 20.29 -17.90
CA ARG A 334 -6.39 20.12 -18.88
C ARG A 334 -7.38 19.07 -18.39
N SER A 335 -8.67 19.27 -18.69
CA SER A 335 -9.70 18.29 -18.38
C SER A 335 -9.48 16.96 -19.10
N PHE A 336 -9.87 15.87 -18.46
CA PHE A 336 -9.85 14.53 -19.03
C PHE A 336 -10.72 14.48 -20.30
N ASP A 337 -10.12 14.02 -21.38
CA ASP A 337 -10.74 13.82 -22.68
C ASP A 337 -10.20 12.54 -23.34
N LEU A 338 -10.67 12.22 -24.54
CA LEU A 338 -10.26 11.01 -25.27
C LEU A 338 -8.77 10.98 -25.60
N THR A 339 -8.11 12.13 -25.77
CA THR A 339 -6.67 12.19 -26.05
C THR A 339 -5.86 11.84 -24.80
N VAL A 340 -6.30 12.35 -23.64
CA VAL A 340 -5.72 12.00 -22.33
C VAL A 340 -5.93 10.51 -22.04
N PHE A 341 -7.12 9.98 -22.32
CA PHE A 341 -7.39 8.54 -22.19
C PHE A 341 -6.48 7.69 -23.09
N GLY A 342 -6.36 8.02 -24.38
CA GLY A 342 -5.50 7.30 -25.32
C GLY A 342 -4.03 7.31 -24.90
N THR A 343 -3.52 8.45 -24.44
CA THR A 343 -2.15 8.56 -23.91
C THR A 343 -1.95 7.70 -22.66
N GLY A 344 -2.93 7.71 -21.74
CA GLY A 344 -2.90 6.87 -20.54
C GLY A 344 -2.92 5.37 -20.85
N ALA A 345 -3.74 4.96 -21.83
CA ALA A 345 -3.79 3.57 -22.29
C ALA A 345 -2.45 3.13 -22.90
N LEU A 346 -1.83 3.98 -23.74
CA LEU A 346 -0.51 3.73 -24.31
C LEU A 346 0.57 3.60 -23.24
N LEU A 347 0.62 4.51 -22.27
CA LEU A 347 1.56 4.45 -21.15
C LEU A 347 1.38 3.17 -20.33
N THR A 348 0.13 2.78 -20.07
CA THR A 348 -0.18 1.53 -19.37
C THR A 348 0.32 0.31 -20.14
N ALA A 349 0.10 0.27 -21.46
CA ALA A 349 0.61 -0.79 -22.32
C ALA A 349 2.15 -0.85 -22.34
N LEU A 350 2.82 0.31 -22.38
CA LEU A 350 4.29 0.39 -22.33
C LEU A 350 4.84 -0.08 -20.99
N VAL A 351 4.21 0.31 -19.87
CA VAL A 351 4.57 -0.19 -18.54
C VAL A 351 4.37 -1.71 -18.47
N ALA A 352 3.24 -2.23 -18.94
CA ALA A 352 3.01 -3.67 -18.98
C ALA A 352 4.08 -4.40 -19.83
N ALA A 353 4.39 -3.88 -21.02
CA ALA A 353 5.40 -4.46 -21.91
C ALA A 353 6.80 -4.46 -21.28
N THR A 354 7.21 -3.37 -20.62
CA THR A 354 8.52 -3.27 -19.95
C THR A 354 8.61 -4.21 -18.74
N LEU A 355 7.55 -4.35 -17.94
CA LEU A 355 7.52 -5.31 -16.83
C LEU A 355 7.60 -6.75 -17.34
N VAL A 356 6.89 -7.10 -18.42
CA VAL A 356 6.94 -8.43 -19.05
C VAL A 356 8.31 -8.71 -19.68
N ALA A 357 8.89 -7.75 -20.38
CA ALA A 357 10.24 -7.90 -20.92
C ALA A 357 11.27 -8.09 -19.81
N GLY A 358 11.14 -7.34 -18.71
CA GLY A 358 11.98 -7.45 -17.53
C GLY A 358 11.95 -8.82 -16.87
N THR A 359 10.78 -9.48 -16.83
CA THR A 359 10.66 -10.84 -16.29
C THR A 359 11.18 -11.91 -17.26
N ARG A 360 11.03 -11.72 -18.58
CA ARG A 360 11.50 -12.67 -19.61
C ARG A 360 13.01 -12.68 -19.82
N VAL A 361 13.69 -11.54 -19.77
CA VAL A 361 15.17 -11.49 -19.89
C VAL A 361 15.85 -12.23 -18.75
N ALA A 362 15.24 -12.27 -17.56
CA ALA A 362 15.70 -13.10 -16.44
C ALA A 362 15.59 -14.62 -16.70
N VAL A 363 14.70 -15.03 -17.63
CA VAL A 363 14.52 -16.43 -18.07
C VAL A 363 15.46 -16.77 -19.23
N VAL A 364 15.65 -15.88 -20.21
CA VAL A 364 16.47 -16.15 -21.42
C VAL A 364 17.97 -16.23 -21.14
N ARG A 365 18.50 -15.53 -20.12
CA ARG A 365 19.87 -15.80 -19.59
C ARG A 365 20.06 -17.21 -19.02
N ARG A 366 19.03 -18.06 -19.04
CA ARG A 366 19.04 -19.48 -18.66
C ARG A 366 18.88 -20.44 -19.87
N GLY A 367 19.23 -20.02 -21.09
CA GLY A 367 19.45 -20.93 -22.23
C GLY A 367 20.78 -21.71 -22.09
N PRO A 368 20.93 -22.89 -22.71
CA PRO A 368 21.66 -24.02 -22.16
C PRO A 368 23.18 -23.83 -22.23
N GLU A 369 23.81 -23.40 -21.13
CA GLU A 369 25.25 -23.56 -20.97
C GLU A 369 25.55 -24.61 -19.91
N ARG A 370 26.26 -25.66 -20.40
CA ARG A 370 26.86 -26.82 -19.72
C ARG A 370 26.02 -28.09 -19.64
N GLU A 371 25.64 -28.59 -20.82
CA GLU A 371 25.87 -30.01 -21.09
C GLU A 371 27.38 -30.22 -21.23
N LEU A 372 28.09 -30.32 -20.09
CA LEU A 372 29.45 -30.84 -20.06
C LEU A 372 29.34 -32.31 -20.41
N THR A 373 29.63 -32.63 -21.66
CA THR A 373 29.87 -33.98 -22.15
C THR A 373 30.99 -34.61 -21.34
N VAL A 374 30.60 -35.37 -20.31
CA VAL A 374 31.48 -36.33 -19.65
C VAL A 374 31.78 -37.41 -20.68
N THR A 375 32.93 -37.28 -21.34
CA THR A 375 33.52 -38.37 -22.12
C THR A 375 34.17 -39.34 -21.14
N PRO A 376 33.83 -40.64 -21.17
CA PRO A 376 34.50 -41.62 -20.33
C PRO A 376 35.89 -41.89 -20.92
N ARG A 377 36.92 -41.80 -20.08
CA ARG A 377 38.22 -42.45 -20.30
C ARG A 377 38.61 -43.20 -19.05
#